data_AF-A0A7Y3TUL7-F1
#
_entry.id   AF-A0A7Y3TUL7-F1
#
_cell.length_a   1.000
_cell.length_b   1.000
_cell.length_c   1.000
_cell.angle_alpha   90.00
_cell.angle_beta   90.00
_cell.angle_gamma   90.00
#
_symmetry.space_group_name_H-M   'P 1'
#
loop_
_entity.id
_entity.type
_entity.pdbx_description
1 polymer ?
#
loop_
_entity_poly.entity_id
_entity_poly.type
_entity_poly.pdbx_seq_one_letter_code
_entity_poly.pdbx_strand_id
1 'polypeptide(L)'
;MGSSNSKPAMRFKLGDKMYYIGSNQMIQQDYGRQELTIFAVDPKTGYVACTTAQGQWLVGVNPRESQPIENPVPQVAQEAS
;
A
#
# COMPACT_ATOMS: atom_id res chain seq x y z
N MET A 1 9.15 30.78 10.06
CA MET A 1 9.66 29.56 9.39
C MET A 1 8.46 28.85 8.79
N GLY A 2 8.36 28.82 7.46
CA GLY A 2 7.17 28.32 6.76
C GLY A 2 7.10 26.80 6.83
N SER A 3 6.00 26.29 7.38
CA SER A 3 5.63 24.88 7.28
C SER A 3 5.38 24.56 5.81
N SER A 4 6.36 23.96 5.15
CA SER A 4 6.20 23.38 3.82
C SER A 4 5.15 22.28 3.91
N ASN A 5 3.92 22.64 3.55
CA ASN A 5 2.83 21.70 3.37
C ASN A 5 3.06 20.98 2.03
N SER A 6 4.08 20.11 2.00
CA SER A 6 4.39 19.29 0.84
C SER A 6 3.23 18.33 0.63
N LYS A 7 2.39 18.63 -0.37
CA LYS A 7 1.44 17.67 -0.93
C LYS A 7 2.14 16.32 -1.03
N PRO A 8 1.59 15.22 -0.48
CA PRO A 8 2.23 13.93 -0.61
C PRO A 8 2.42 13.64 -2.10
N ALA A 9 3.68 13.63 -2.53
CA ALA A 9 4.04 13.33 -3.90
C ALA A 9 3.47 11.94 -4.22
N MET A 10 2.73 11.83 -5.31
CA MET A 10 2.18 10.57 -5.79
C MET A 10 3.35 9.62 -6.04
N ARG A 11 3.48 8.60 -5.18
CA ARG A 11 4.66 7.73 -5.14
C ARG A 11 4.64 6.60 -6.18
N PHE A 12 3.55 6.47 -6.93
CA PHE A 12 3.34 5.39 -7.88
C PHE A 12 3.28 5.91 -9.31
N LYS A 13 3.86 5.14 -10.22
CA LYS A 13 3.90 5.40 -11.66
C LYS A 13 3.35 4.21 -12.42
N LEU A 14 2.95 4.47 -13.66
CA LEU A 14 2.57 3.41 -14.59
C LEU A 14 3.77 2.47 -14.82
N GLY A 15 3.53 1.17 -14.78
CA GLY A 15 4.56 0.14 -14.90
C GLY A 15 5.24 -0.24 -13.59
N ASP A 16 5.00 0.46 -12.49
CA ASP A 16 5.51 0.06 -11.18
C ASP A 16 4.94 -1.31 -10.78
N LYS A 17 5.78 -2.09 -10.11
CA LYS A 17 5.44 -3.41 -9.56
C LYS A 17 5.18 -3.31 -8.06
N MET A 18 4.13 -3.95 -7.59
CA MET A 18 3.73 -3.95 -6.18
C MET A 18 3.09 -5.27 -5.75
N TYR A 19 3.00 -5.48 -4.44
CA TYR A 19 2.21 -6.56 -3.86
C TYR A 19 0.99 -5.95 -3.15
N TYR A 20 -0.14 -6.64 -3.20
CA TYR A 20 -1.30 -6.28 -2.39
C TYR A 20 -1.06 -6.69 -0.93
N ILE A 21 -1.20 -5.74 -0.02
CA ILE A 21 -1.18 -5.95 1.42
C ILE A 21 -2.42 -5.25 1.98
N GLY A 22 -3.43 -6.02 2.38
CA GLY A 22 -4.67 -5.46 2.91
C GLY A 22 -5.45 -6.43 3.79
N SER A 23 -6.49 -5.93 4.44
CA SER A 23 -7.32 -6.70 5.37
C SER A 23 -8.39 -7.55 4.69
N ASN A 24 -8.67 -7.32 3.40
CA ASN A 24 -9.63 -8.11 2.65
C ASN A 24 -9.05 -9.49 2.34
N GLN A 25 -9.50 -10.52 3.07
CA GLN A 25 -8.99 -11.89 2.95
C GLN A 25 -9.13 -12.47 1.55
N MET A 26 -10.22 -12.18 0.83
CA MET A 26 -10.43 -12.70 -0.53
C MET A 26 -9.38 -12.13 -1.49
N ILE A 27 -9.19 -10.81 -1.47
CA ILE A 27 -8.16 -10.14 -2.28
C ILE A 27 -6.75 -10.60 -1.87
N GLN A 28 -6.51 -10.79 -0.57
CA GLN A 28 -5.23 -11.27 -0.06
C GLN A 28 -4.93 -12.72 -0.50
N GLN A 29 -5.95 -13.58 -0.58
CA GLN A 29 -5.81 -14.95 -1.08
C GLN A 29 -5.54 -14.98 -2.58
N ASP A 30 -6.28 -14.17 -3.35
CA ASP A 30 -6.17 -14.15 -4.80
C ASP A 30 -4.88 -13.45 -5.27
N TYR A 31 -4.51 -12.32 -4.66
CA TYR A 31 -3.46 -11.43 -5.16
C TYR A 31 -2.31 -11.19 -4.20
N GLY A 32 -2.45 -11.51 -2.90
CA GLY A 32 -1.46 -11.17 -1.88
C GLY A 32 -0.10 -11.86 -2.00
N ARG A 33 0.01 -12.87 -2.88
CA ARG A 33 1.26 -13.57 -3.22
C ARG A 33 1.71 -13.31 -4.66
N GLN A 34 1.01 -12.45 -5.38
CA GLN A 34 1.29 -12.15 -6.78
C GLN A 34 1.92 -10.77 -6.92
N GLU A 35 2.89 -10.65 -7.83
CA GLU A 35 3.37 -9.35 -8.28
C GLU A 35 2.32 -8.72 -9.20
N LEU A 36 1.90 -7.50 -8.85
CA LEU A 36 0.94 -6.71 -9.59
C LEU A 36 1.66 -5.56 -10.29
N THR A 37 1.28 -5.26 -11.53
CA THR A 37 1.79 -4.13 -12.30
C THR A 37 0.73 -3.03 -12.38
N ILE A 38 1.10 -1.81 -12.05
CA ILE A 38 0.20 -0.65 -12.12
C ILE A 38 0.01 -0.25 -13.59
N PHE A 39 -1.25 -0.25 -14.05
CA PHE A 39 -1.60 0.18 -15.42
C PHE A 39 -2.44 1.46 -15.46
N ALA A 40 -2.99 1.89 -14.32
CA ALA A 40 -3.67 3.18 -14.21
C ALA A 40 -3.52 3.78 -12.80
N VAL A 41 -3.45 5.11 -12.75
CA VAL A 41 -3.34 5.89 -11.52
C VAL A 41 -4.32 7.06 -11.61
N ASP A 42 -5.18 7.22 -10.60
CA ASP A 42 -6.00 8.42 -10.45
C ASP A 42 -5.20 9.48 -9.68
N PRO A 43 -4.81 10.59 -10.34
CA PRO A 43 -3.98 11.60 -9.72
C PRO A 43 -4.69 12.46 -8.67
N LYS A 44 -6.03 12.50 -8.70
CA LYS A 44 -6.82 13.30 -7.76
C LYS A 44 -6.97 12.59 -6.42
N THR A 45 -7.17 11.29 -6.46
CA THR A 45 -7.52 10.47 -5.29
C THR A 45 -6.33 9.62 -4.81
N GLY A 46 -5.40 9.29 -5.70
CA GLY A 46 -4.28 8.38 -5.41
C GLY A 46 -4.64 6.91 -5.56
N TYR A 47 -5.85 6.57 -6.04
CA TYR A 47 -6.20 5.19 -6.35
C TYR A 47 -5.35 4.65 -7.48
N VAL A 48 -4.91 3.40 -7.34
CA VAL A 48 -4.24 2.68 -8.42
C VAL A 48 -5.07 1.48 -8.86
N ALA A 49 -4.97 1.17 -10.15
CA ALA A 49 -5.47 -0.07 -10.72
C ALA A 49 -4.27 -0.88 -11.22
N CYS A 50 -4.27 -2.15 -10.87
CA CYS A 50 -3.15 -3.06 -11.07
C CYS A 50 -3.61 -4.31 -11.80
N THR A 51 -2.69 -4.96 -12.49
CA THR A 51 -2.92 -6.24 -13.16
C THR A 51 -1.90 -7.28 -12.72
N THR A 52 -2.30 -8.54 -12.66
CA THR A 52 -1.35 -9.66 -12.57
C THR A 52 -0.65 -9.86 -13.92
N ALA A 53 0.44 -10.62 -13.93
CA ALA A 53 1.11 -11.04 -15.16
C ALA A 53 0.19 -11.86 -16.11
N GLN A 54 -0.89 -12.44 -15.58
CA GLN A 54 -1.87 -13.23 -16.31
C GLN A 54 -3.02 -12.38 -16.87
N GLY A 55 -3.01 -11.07 -16.64
CA GLY A 55 -4.06 -10.15 -17.11
C GLY A 55 -5.31 -10.11 -16.23
N GLN A 56 -5.24 -10.56 -14.97
CA GLN A 56 -6.33 -10.36 -14.00
C GLN A 56 -6.24 -8.96 -13.39
N TRP A 57 -7.38 -8.30 -13.23
CA TRP A 57 -7.47 -6.89 -12.87
C TRP A 57 -7.84 -6.71 -11.39
N LEU A 58 -7.09 -5.89 -10.68
CA LEU A 58 -7.40 -5.41 -9.34
C LEU A 58 -7.57 -3.89 -9.39
N VAL A 59 -8.75 -3.39 -9.04
CA VAL A 59 -9.06 -1.95 -9.05
C VAL A 59 -9.22 -1.45 -7.62
N GLY A 60 -8.64 -0.29 -7.32
CA GLY A 60 -9.02 0.47 -6.12
C GLY A 60 -8.13 0.30 -4.91
N VAL A 61 -6.83 0.04 -5.09
CA VAL A 61 -5.89 0.07 -3.95
C VAL A 61 -5.62 1.54 -3.60
N ASN A 62 -6.00 1.95 -2.39
CA ASN A 62 -5.68 3.29 -1.87
C ASN A 62 -4.46 3.21 -0.94
N PRO A 63 -3.31 3.77 -1.33
CA PRO A 63 -2.13 3.77 -0.47
C PRO A 63 -2.28 4.67 0.77
N ARG A 64 -3.32 5.51 0.87
CA ARG A 64 -3.55 6.38 2.04
C ARG A 64 -4.25 5.69 3.21
N GLU A 65 -4.84 4.52 3.02
CA GLU A 65 -5.50 3.79 4.13
C GLU A 65 -4.54 2.87 4.91
N SER A 66 -3.27 2.83 4.53
CA SER A 66 -2.20 2.32 5.39
C SER A 66 -2.02 3.29 6.55
N GLN A 67 -2.88 3.22 7.57
CA GLN A 67 -2.55 3.80 8.86
C GLN A 67 -1.16 3.32 9.27
N PRO A 68 -0.33 4.17 9.91
CA PRO A 68 0.93 3.70 10.44
C PRO A 68 0.65 2.49 11.34
N ILE A 69 1.26 1.36 11.03
CA ILE A 69 1.38 0.26 11.97
C ILE A 69 2.24 0.85 13.10
N GLU A 70 1.62 1.42 14.13
CA GLU A 70 2.28 1.58 15.41
C GLU A 70 2.67 0.16 15.81
N ASN A 71 3.92 -0.21 15.54
CA ASN A 71 4.51 -1.40 16.11
C ASN A 71 4.32 -1.28 17.62
N PRO A 72 3.52 -2.12 18.29
CA PRO A 72 3.71 -2.28 19.71
C PRO A 72 5.08 -2.97 19.82
N VAL A 73 6.13 -2.18 20.04
CA VAL A 73 7.41 -2.70 20.51
C VAL A 73 7.04 -3.50 21.76
N PRO A 74 7.29 -4.83 21.82
CA PRO A 74 7.10 -5.54 23.07
C PRO A 74 8.05 -4.88 24.07
N GLN A 75 7.50 -4.21 25.08
CA GLN A 75 8.25 -3.85 26.26
C GLN A 75 8.67 -5.18 26.90
N VAL A 76 9.86 -5.64 26.52
CA VAL A 76 10.59 -6.63 27.31
C VAL A 76 10.75 -5.95 28.66
N ALA A 77 9.96 -6.40 29.64
CA ALA A 77 10.11 -6.06 31.03
C ALA A 77 11.51 -6.53 31.46
N GLN A 78 12.48 -5.63 31.36
CA GLN A 78 13.67 -5.68 32.19
C GLN A 78 13.25 -5.19 33.57
N GLU A 79 12.80 -6.10 34.41
CA GLU A 79 13.01 -5.96 35.85
C GLU A 79 13.94 -7.10 36.26
N ALA A 80 15.23 -6.77 36.21
CA ALA A 80 16.21 -7.36 37.08
C ALA A 80 16.10 -6.63 38.43
N SER A 81 15.70 -7.35 39.48
CA SER A 81 16.29 -7.27 40.84
C SER A 81 15.61 -8.26 41.77
#